data_AF-A0A6G1JAR5-F1
#
_entry.id   AF-A0A6G1JAR5-F1
#
_cell.length_a   1.000
_cell.length_b   1.000
_cell.length_c   1.000
_cell.angle_alpha   90.00
_cell.angle_beta   90.00
_cell.angle_gamma   90.00
#
_symmetry.space_group_name_H-M   'P 1'
#
loop_
_entity.id
_entity.type
_entity.pdbx_description
1 polymer ?
#
loop_
_entity_poly.entity_id
_entity_poly.type
_entity_poly.pdbx_seq_one_letter_code
_entity_poly.pdbx_strand_id
1 'polypeptide(L)'
;MSAWAKKGIVSTHPRSFASQLTRKGRRVKMNAVRLRSQSLPEAGENTHMRAILRGELVGHAFATRWLYEGRQICLVTQLCVKPEFRRKGVATQLLSKLKEDERGVGFGILGSHPAAIMAALWGFGNGLENVDLGVVKKHAHELMATSPVDYVKNAILSGSLLGGDGDGEPEKRSDGSICCAITNFYVEHKEPIAVLEEVRKTEDWPLVSCLRDMSS
;
A
#
# COMPACT_ATOMS: atom_id res chain seq x y z
N MET A 1 13.56 10.50 12.78
CA MET A 1 14.05 9.93 11.51
C MET A 1 12.95 8.99 11.03
N SER A 2 12.00 9.51 10.25
CA SER A 2 10.66 8.90 10.15
C SER A 2 10.55 8.04 8.91
N ALA A 3 10.28 6.76 9.13
CA ALA A 3 9.85 5.81 8.12
C ALA A 3 8.34 5.85 7.98
N TRP A 4 7.81 5.62 6.78
CA TRP A 4 6.37 5.72 6.55
C TRP A 4 5.87 4.44 5.87
N ALA A 5 4.72 3.97 6.34
CA ALA A 5 3.93 2.94 5.70
C ALA A 5 2.49 3.45 5.66
N LYS A 6 1.91 3.51 4.46
CA LYS A 6 0.51 3.92 4.30
C LYS A 6 -0.40 2.69 4.39
N LYS A 7 -1.59 2.92 4.94
CA LYS A 7 -2.60 1.90 5.26
C LYS A 7 -3.57 1.66 4.08
N GLY A 8 -3.89 0.38 3.88
CA GLY A 8 -5.08 -0.32 3.33
C GLY A 8 -6.10 0.34 2.37
N ILE A 9 -6.73 -0.47 1.51
CA ILE A 9 -7.75 -0.10 0.51
C ILE A 9 -9.11 -0.71 0.87
N VAL A 10 -10.22 0.06 0.90
CA VAL A 10 -11.59 -0.48 0.84
C VAL A 10 -12.04 -0.42 -0.62
N SER A 11 -12.69 -1.47 -1.13
CA SER A 11 -13.44 -1.42 -2.40
C SER A 11 -14.92 -1.22 -2.08
N THR A 12 -15.49 -0.06 -2.38
CA THR A 12 -16.95 0.08 -2.55
C THR A 12 -17.25 0.13 -4.04
N HIS A 13 -18.21 -0.69 -4.48
CA HIS A 13 -18.66 -0.72 -5.88
C HIS A 13 -19.09 0.68 -6.33
N PRO A 14 -18.52 1.25 -7.41
CA PRO A 14 -19.26 2.21 -8.22
C PRO A 14 -20.36 1.40 -8.93
N ARG A 15 -21.62 1.62 -8.55
CA ARG A 15 -22.74 1.30 -9.45
C ARG A 15 -22.49 2.08 -10.73
N SER A 16 -22.43 1.37 -11.85
CA SER A 16 -22.09 1.82 -13.21
C SER A 16 -20.60 1.92 -13.54
N PHE A 17 -19.99 0.78 -13.92
CA PHE A 17 -19.09 0.63 -15.08
C PHE A 17 -18.62 -0.84 -15.24
N ALA A 18 -19.48 -1.81 -14.90
CA ALA A 18 -19.15 -3.23 -15.01
C ALA A 18 -19.77 -3.83 -16.28
N SER A 19 -19.22 -3.51 -17.45
CA SER A 19 -19.40 -4.38 -18.62
C SER A 19 -18.28 -5.42 -18.69
N GLN A 20 -18.63 -6.63 -18.23
CA GLN A 20 -18.31 -7.91 -18.88
C GLN A 20 -16.93 -8.59 -18.78
N LEU A 21 -15.95 -8.18 -17.97
CA LEU A 21 -14.66 -8.93 -17.95
C LEU A 21 -14.04 -9.34 -16.60
N THR A 22 -14.71 -9.14 -15.46
CA THR A 22 -14.17 -9.58 -14.16
C THR A 22 -14.92 -10.79 -13.62
N ARG A 23 -14.44 -12.01 -13.94
CA ARG A 23 -14.87 -13.24 -13.24
C ARG A 23 -14.25 -13.26 -11.84
N LYS A 24 -15.12 -13.31 -10.82
CA LYS A 24 -14.81 -13.47 -9.39
C LYS A 24 -13.75 -14.59 -9.20
N GLY A 25 -12.64 -14.27 -8.53
CA GLY A 25 -11.63 -15.26 -8.10
C GLY A 25 -10.47 -15.57 -9.06
N ARG A 26 -10.36 -14.95 -10.25
CA ARG A 26 -9.15 -15.10 -11.10
C ARG A 26 -8.20 -13.92 -10.93
N ARG A 27 -6.90 -14.21 -10.76
CA ARG A 27 -5.83 -13.21 -10.73
C ARG A 27 -5.91 -12.36 -12.01
N VAL A 28 -6.02 -11.04 -11.85
CA VAL A 28 -6.02 -10.11 -12.97
C VAL A 28 -4.65 -10.20 -13.66
N LYS A 29 -4.61 -10.74 -14.88
CA LYS A 29 -3.41 -10.69 -15.72
C LYS A 29 -3.28 -9.29 -16.29
N MET A 30 -2.40 -8.49 -15.72
CA MET A 30 -2.04 -7.18 -16.26
C MET A 30 -1.06 -7.38 -17.41
N ASN A 31 -1.38 -6.84 -18.59
CA ASN A 31 -0.42 -6.84 -19.69
C ASN A 31 0.72 -5.84 -19.39
N ALA A 32 1.87 -6.01 -20.06
CA ALA A 32 3.06 -5.21 -19.77
C ALA A 32 2.85 -3.70 -20.01
N VAL A 33 2.01 -3.33 -20.98
CA VAL A 33 1.68 -1.93 -21.29
C VAL A 33 0.93 -1.30 -20.12
N ARG A 34 -0.15 -1.93 -19.64
CA ARG A 34 -0.93 -1.48 -18.50
C ARG A 34 -0.12 -1.49 -17.20
N LEU A 35 0.78 -2.46 -17.04
CA LEU A 35 1.69 -2.49 -15.90
C LEU A 35 2.62 -1.28 -15.88
N ARG A 36 3.26 -0.97 -17.02
CA ARG A 36 4.10 0.21 -17.13
C ARG A 36 3.30 1.49 -16.89
N SER A 37 2.17 1.65 -17.57
CA SER A 37 1.37 2.89 -17.44
C SER A 37 0.84 3.12 -16.02
N GLN A 38 0.51 2.06 -15.27
CA GLN A 38 -0.08 2.19 -13.94
C GLN A 38 0.95 2.18 -12.80
N SER A 39 2.09 1.52 -12.96
CA SER A 39 3.10 1.39 -11.90
C SER A 39 4.35 2.24 -12.12
N LEU A 40 4.57 2.75 -13.34
CA LEU A 40 5.77 3.49 -13.74
C LEU A 40 5.38 4.72 -14.58
N PRO A 41 4.74 5.75 -13.99
CA PRO A 41 4.31 6.93 -14.73
C PRO A 41 5.50 7.69 -15.31
N GLU A 42 5.38 8.22 -16.53
CA GLU A 42 6.46 8.95 -17.20
C GLU A 42 6.90 10.21 -16.44
N ALA A 43 5.97 10.85 -15.73
CA ALA A 43 6.19 12.09 -14.98
C ALA A 43 6.90 11.88 -13.62
N GLY A 44 7.30 10.65 -13.28
CA GLY A 44 7.96 10.32 -12.01
C GLY A 44 9.33 9.69 -12.19
N GLU A 45 10.19 9.82 -11.18
CA GLU A 45 11.44 9.08 -11.13
C GLU A 45 11.15 7.65 -10.67
N ASN A 46 11.23 6.70 -11.60
CA ASN A 46 10.83 5.32 -11.34
C ASN A 46 12.01 4.40 -11.03
N THR A 47 11.84 3.50 -10.08
CA THR A 47 12.82 2.47 -9.73
C THR A 47 12.19 1.08 -9.84
N HIS A 48 12.95 0.15 -10.40
CA HIS A 48 12.60 -1.27 -10.46
C HIS A 48 13.66 -2.10 -9.73
N MET A 49 13.23 -2.73 -8.64
CA MET A 49 14.06 -3.59 -7.81
C MET A 49 13.69 -5.05 -8.00
N ARG A 50 14.71 -5.91 -8.09
CA ARG A 50 14.55 -7.33 -8.37
C ARG A 50 15.30 -8.16 -7.34
N ALA A 51 14.64 -9.17 -6.81
CA ALA A 51 15.26 -10.22 -6.01
C ALA A 51 15.48 -11.42 -6.92
N ILE A 52 16.74 -11.78 -7.13
CA ILE A 52 17.14 -12.91 -7.97
C ILE A 52 17.84 -13.94 -7.07
N LEU A 53 17.34 -15.18 -7.09
CA LEU A 53 17.94 -16.29 -6.36
C LEU A 53 18.26 -17.41 -7.36
N ARG A 54 19.52 -17.84 -7.42
CA ARG A 54 19.98 -18.89 -8.34
C ARG A 54 19.58 -18.64 -9.81
N GLY A 55 19.63 -17.38 -10.24
CA GLY A 55 19.26 -16.95 -11.60
C GLY A 55 17.76 -16.76 -11.82
N GLU A 56 16.90 -17.06 -10.85
CA GLU A 56 15.45 -16.92 -10.96
C GLU A 56 14.95 -15.63 -10.29
N LEU A 57 14.07 -14.89 -10.97
CA LEU A 57 13.35 -13.76 -10.36
C LEU A 57 12.34 -14.29 -9.33
N VAL A 58 12.60 -14.04 -8.05
CA VAL A 58 11.75 -14.51 -6.92
C VAL A 58 10.85 -13.42 -6.34
N GLY A 59 11.16 -12.16 -6.62
CA GLY A 59 10.33 -11.03 -6.27
C GLY A 59 10.78 -9.73 -6.93
N HIS A 60 9.91 -8.74 -6.95
CA HIS A 60 10.21 -7.41 -7.48
C HIS A 60 9.40 -6.33 -6.78
N ALA A 61 9.91 -5.10 -6.86
CA ALA A 61 9.21 -3.90 -6.43
C ALA A 61 9.35 -2.80 -7.50
N PHE A 62 8.25 -2.11 -7.78
CA PHE A 62 8.25 -0.83 -8.48
C PHE A 62 8.01 0.28 -7.47
N ALA A 63 8.76 1.37 -7.61
CA ALA A 63 8.58 2.56 -6.81
C ALA A 63 8.71 3.81 -7.67
N THR A 64 7.99 4.86 -7.28
CA THR A 64 8.02 6.15 -7.97
C THR A 64 8.34 7.24 -6.96
N ARG A 65 9.27 8.13 -7.32
CA ARG A 65 9.65 9.30 -6.54
C ARG A 65 9.11 10.59 -7.13
N TRP A 66 8.74 11.50 -6.23
CA TRP A 66 8.36 12.88 -6.55
C TRP A 66 8.62 13.80 -5.37
N LEU A 67 8.59 15.11 -5.61
CA LEU A 67 8.76 16.13 -4.58
C LEU A 67 7.40 16.54 -3.99
N TYR A 68 7.33 16.62 -2.66
CA TYR A 68 6.18 17.17 -1.92
C TYR A 68 6.72 18.03 -0.76
N GLU A 69 6.32 19.31 -0.71
CA GLU A 69 6.77 20.28 0.31
C GLU A 69 8.31 20.33 0.50
N GLY A 70 9.06 20.27 -0.60
CA GLY A 70 10.54 20.28 -0.55
C GLY A 70 11.17 18.99 -0.04
N ARG A 71 10.38 17.93 0.18
CA ARG A 71 10.86 16.60 0.57
C ARG A 71 10.59 15.59 -0.53
N GLN A 72 11.55 14.71 -0.79
CA GLN A 72 11.36 13.64 -1.75
C GLN A 72 10.54 12.52 -1.10
N ILE A 73 9.53 12.05 -1.82
CA ILE A 73 8.67 10.94 -1.43
C ILE A 73 8.94 9.79 -2.39
N CYS A 74 9.01 8.56 -1.88
CA CYS A 74 9.16 7.32 -2.62
C CYS A 74 8.00 6.38 -2.28
N LEU A 75 7.08 6.17 -3.22
CA LEU A 75 5.95 5.27 -3.02
C LEU A 75 6.13 3.99 -3.83
N VAL A 76 6.02 2.85 -3.16
CA VAL A 76 5.97 1.53 -3.79
C VAL A 76 4.61 1.37 -4.47
N THR A 77 4.63 1.31 -5.79
CA THR A 77 3.43 1.16 -6.64
C THR A 77 3.08 -0.31 -6.88
N GLN A 78 4.07 -1.19 -6.79
CA GLN A 78 3.84 -2.63 -6.86
C GLN A 78 4.91 -3.38 -6.06
N LEU A 79 4.48 -4.38 -5.29
CA LEU A 79 5.35 -5.31 -4.59
C LEU A 79 4.85 -6.73 -4.84
N CYS A 80 5.72 -7.60 -5.36
CA CYS A 80 5.37 -8.96 -5.70
C CYS A 80 6.46 -9.91 -5.24
N VAL A 81 6.06 -10.98 -4.55
CA VAL A 81 6.95 -12.09 -4.18
C VAL A 81 6.25 -13.39 -4.57
N LYS A 82 7.00 -14.29 -5.20
CA LYS A 82 6.53 -15.64 -5.54
C LYS A 82 6.05 -16.37 -4.28
N PRO A 83 4.91 -17.08 -4.31
CA PRO A 83 4.34 -17.73 -3.13
C PRO A 83 5.34 -18.56 -2.32
N GLU A 84 6.22 -19.29 -3.00
CA GLU A 84 7.22 -20.20 -2.41
C GLU A 84 8.33 -19.46 -1.65
N PHE A 85 8.43 -18.14 -1.86
CA PHE A 85 9.39 -17.24 -1.27
C PHE A 85 8.75 -16.20 -0.34
N ARG A 86 7.42 -16.24 -0.15
CA ARG A 86 6.72 -15.41 0.85
C ARG A 86 7.11 -15.82 2.26
N ARG A 87 7.01 -14.89 3.21
CA ARG A 87 7.40 -15.06 4.63
C ARG A 87 8.87 -15.46 4.87
N LYS A 88 9.75 -15.27 3.88
CA LYS A 88 11.21 -15.49 3.98
C LYS A 88 12.03 -14.20 3.95
N GLY A 89 11.41 -13.07 4.29
CA GLY A 89 12.07 -11.75 4.33
C GLY A 89 12.36 -11.10 2.96
N VAL A 90 12.04 -11.74 1.83
CA VAL A 90 12.33 -11.21 0.48
C VAL A 90 11.72 -9.82 0.25
N ALA A 91 10.45 -9.64 0.62
CA ALA A 91 9.78 -8.34 0.49
C ALA A 91 10.47 -7.27 1.34
N THR A 92 10.77 -7.57 2.60
CA THR A 92 11.46 -6.65 3.51
C THR A 92 12.83 -6.26 2.96
N GLN A 93 13.63 -7.21 2.48
CA GLN A 93 14.95 -6.94 1.90
C GLN A 93 14.86 -6.05 0.66
N LEU A 94 13.89 -6.28 -0.23
CA LEU A 94 13.64 -5.39 -1.37
C LEU A 94 13.35 -3.97 -0.88
N LEU A 95 12.49 -3.79 0.11
CA LEU A 95 12.13 -2.45 0.60
C LEU A 95 13.27 -1.79 1.39
N SER A 96 14.03 -2.53 2.19
CA SER A 96 15.22 -2.02 2.86
C SER A 96 16.29 -1.55 1.88
N LYS A 97 16.53 -2.30 0.81
CA LYS A 97 17.44 -1.90 -0.27
C LYS A 97 16.94 -0.68 -1.04
N LEU A 98 15.62 -0.45 -1.11
CA LEU A 98 15.07 0.73 -1.78
C LEU A 98 15.37 2.02 -1.00
N LYS A 99 15.47 1.88 0.32
CA LYS A 99 15.76 2.97 1.25
C LYS A 99 17.26 3.17 1.49
N GLU A 100 18.09 2.18 1.19
CA GLU A 100 19.53 2.20 1.50
C GLU A 100 20.18 3.51 1.04
N ASP A 101 20.89 4.16 1.96
CA ASP A 101 21.56 5.46 1.78
C ASP A 101 20.67 6.68 1.43
N GLU A 102 19.34 6.53 1.41
CA GLU A 102 18.40 7.63 1.14
C GLU A 102 17.98 8.38 2.41
N ARG A 103 18.77 9.38 2.80
CA ARG A 103 18.44 10.28 3.92
C ARG A 103 17.40 11.31 3.51
N GLY A 104 16.42 11.55 4.38
CA GLY A 104 15.41 12.61 4.20
C GLY A 104 14.28 12.27 3.22
N VAL A 105 14.29 11.07 2.64
CA VAL A 105 13.22 10.57 1.76
C VAL A 105 12.10 9.94 2.59
N GLY A 106 10.86 10.32 2.30
CA GLY A 106 9.67 9.68 2.87
C GLY A 106 9.26 8.46 2.05
N PHE A 107 9.19 7.27 2.66
CA PHE A 107 8.82 6.04 1.95
C PHE A 107 7.38 5.66 2.22
N GLY A 108 6.73 4.89 1.34
CA GLY A 108 5.42 4.34 1.63
C GLY A 108 4.99 3.25 0.66
N ILE A 109 3.92 2.56 1.01
CA ILE A 109 3.25 1.58 0.15
C ILE A 109 1.75 1.81 0.23
N LEU A 110 1.04 1.67 -0.89
CA LEU A 110 -0.42 1.60 -0.89
C LEU A 110 -0.83 0.13 -1.10
N GLY A 111 -1.37 -0.51 -0.07
CA GLY A 111 -1.77 -1.91 -0.18
C GLY A 111 -2.64 -2.36 0.99
N SER A 112 -3.54 -3.30 0.72
CA SER A 112 -4.43 -3.91 1.72
C SER A 112 -3.88 -5.18 2.34
N HIS A 113 -2.79 -5.73 1.81
CA HIS A 113 -2.24 -7.01 2.26
C HIS A 113 -1.36 -6.83 3.52
N PRO A 114 -1.69 -7.45 4.67
CA PRO A 114 -0.96 -7.24 5.93
C PRO A 114 0.53 -7.57 5.82
N ALA A 115 0.89 -8.69 5.17
CA ALA A 115 2.29 -9.03 4.91
C ALA A 115 3.07 -7.95 4.14
N ALA A 116 2.44 -7.26 3.19
CA ALA A 116 3.11 -6.20 2.43
C ALA A 116 3.29 -4.93 3.29
N ILE A 117 2.28 -4.60 4.10
CA ILE A 117 2.37 -3.48 5.05
C ILE A 117 3.44 -3.76 6.10
N MET A 118 3.47 -4.98 6.67
CA MET A 118 4.52 -5.41 7.60
C MET A 118 5.90 -5.31 6.95
N ALA A 119 6.06 -5.82 5.72
CA ALA A 119 7.33 -5.71 5.01
C ALA A 119 7.77 -4.25 4.84
N ALA A 120 6.84 -3.31 4.60
CA ALA A 120 7.15 -1.88 4.48
C ALA A 120 7.50 -1.24 5.82
N LEU A 121 6.80 -1.61 6.90
CA LEU A 121 7.11 -1.16 8.26
C LEU A 121 8.50 -1.58 8.70
N TRP A 122 8.85 -2.85 8.49
CA TRP A 122 10.19 -3.37 8.77
C TRP A 122 11.24 -2.87 7.78
N GLY A 123 10.88 -2.73 6.50
CA GLY A 123 11.81 -2.38 5.44
C GLY A 123 12.20 -0.91 5.47
N PHE A 124 11.22 -0.03 5.69
CA PHE A 124 11.43 1.40 5.73
C PHE A 124 11.68 1.94 7.13
N GLY A 125 11.22 1.25 8.18
CA GLY A 125 11.24 1.75 9.55
C GLY A 125 11.71 0.74 10.56
N ASN A 126 11.13 0.86 11.75
CA ASN A 126 11.46 0.06 12.93
C ASN A 126 10.19 -0.67 13.36
N GLY A 127 9.53 -1.39 12.45
CA GLY A 127 8.36 -2.19 12.79
C GLY A 127 7.06 -1.40 13.04
N LEU A 128 6.14 -2.07 13.72
CA LEU A 128 4.75 -1.65 13.97
C LEU A 128 4.66 -0.64 15.14
N GLU A 129 5.59 -0.76 16.08
CA GLU A 129 5.69 0.01 17.33
C GLU A 129 5.96 1.51 17.10
N ASN A 130 6.49 1.87 15.92
CA ASN A 130 6.94 3.23 15.60
C ASN A 130 6.11 3.91 14.50
N VAL A 131 4.85 3.48 14.30
CA VAL A 131 3.97 4.05 13.28
C VAL A 131 3.39 5.39 13.74
N ASP A 132 3.85 6.48 13.13
CA ASP A 132 3.30 7.82 13.35
C ASP A 132 2.05 8.07 12.48
N LEU A 133 0.88 8.06 13.11
CA LEU A 133 -0.40 8.32 12.44
C LEU A 133 -0.74 9.81 12.31
N GLY A 134 -0.14 10.69 13.11
CA GLY A 134 -0.38 12.13 13.04
C GLY A 134 0.11 12.69 11.70
N VAL A 135 1.23 12.18 11.24
CA VAL A 135 1.81 12.49 9.94
C VAL A 135 0.89 12.06 8.78
N VAL A 136 0.28 10.88 8.88
CA VAL A 136 -0.69 10.40 7.87
C VAL A 136 -1.94 11.29 7.87
N LYS A 137 -2.50 11.61 9.05
CA LYS A 137 -3.64 12.52 9.19
C LYS A 137 -3.36 13.87 8.53
N LYS A 138 -2.17 14.43 8.76
CA LYS A 138 -1.77 15.75 8.26
C LYS A 138 -1.54 15.80 6.75
N HIS A 139 -0.84 14.82 6.19
CA HIS A 139 -0.31 14.95 4.83
C HIS A 139 -0.94 14.00 3.80
N ALA A 140 -1.76 13.02 4.19
CA ALA A 140 -2.20 11.96 3.27
C ALA A 140 -2.95 12.49 2.04
N HIS A 141 -3.87 13.44 2.22
CA HIS A 141 -4.68 14.00 1.13
C HIS A 141 -3.82 14.71 0.09
N GLU A 142 -3.04 15.70 0.51
CA GLU A 142 -2.22 16.52 -0.38
C GLU A 142 -1.09 15.71 -1.02
N LEU A 143 -0.42 14.84 -0.24
CA LEU A 143 0.65 14.01 -0.76
C LEU A 143 0.14 13.03 -1.81
N MET A 144 -1.10 12.52 -1.67
CA MET A 144 -1.70 11.68 -2.69
C MET A 144 -2.10 12.49 -3.92
N ALA A 145 -2.74 13.65 -3.75
CA ALA A 145 -3.12 14.53 -4.86
C ALA A 145 -1.94 14.99 -5.74
N THR A 146 -0.73 15.08 -5.16
CA THR A 146 0.51 15.43 -5.89
C THR A 146 1.21 14.24 -6.55
N SER A 147 0.76 13.01 -6.30
CA SER A 147 1.42 11.81 -6.82
C SER A 147 1.41 11.78 -8.35
N PRO A 148 2.52 11.42 -9.02
CA PRO A 148 2.53 11.22 -10.47
C PRO A 148 1.82 9.90 -10.88
N VAL A 149 1.44 9.06 -9.92
CA VAL A 149 0.81 7.77 -10.16
C VAL A 149 -0.71 7.94 -10.13
N ASP A 150 -1.38 7.81 -11.28
CA ASP A 150 -2.79 8.18 -11.43
C ASP A 150 -3.74 7.50 -10.42
N TYR A 151 -3.56 6.21 -10.15
CA TYR A 151 -4.45 5.53 -9.22
C TYR A 151 -4.21 5.94 -7.76
N VAL A 152 -3.02 6.45 -7.44
CA VAL A 152 -2.69 6.99 -6.11
C VAL A 152 -3.27 8.39 -6.01
N LYS A 153 -3.09 9.22 -7.04
CA LYS A 153 -3.63 10.57 -7.16
C LYS A 153 -5.13 10.62 -6.96
N ASN A 154 -5.84 9.70 -7.61
CA ASN A 154 -7.29 9.68 -7.65
C ASN A 154 -7.91 8.75 -6.59
N ALA A 155 -7.13 8.23 -5.64
CA ALA A 155 -7.67 7.37 -4.60
C ALA A 155 -8.49 8.18 -3.58
N ILE A 156 -9.65 7.65 -3.20
CA ILE A 156 -10.53 8.32 -2.24
C ILE A 156 -10.10 7.91 -0.83
N LEU A 157 -9.59 8.87 -0.08
CA LEU A 157 -9.20 8.67 1.31
C LEU A 157 -10.43 8.60 2.23
N SER A 158 -10.39 7.67 3.18
CA SER A 158 -11.53 7.29 4.02
C SER A 158 -11.05 6.68 5.34
N GLY A 159 -11.82 6.83 6.42
CA GLY A 159 -11.53 6.22 7.72
C GLY A 159 -11.58 7.27 8.84
N SER A 160 -11.65 6.82 10.09
CA SER A 160 -11.75 7.72 11.25
C SER A 160 -10.56 8.67 11.42
N LEU A 161 -9.37 8.30 10.92
CA LEU A 161 -8.18 9.14 10.94
C LEU A 161 -8.22 10.23 9.84
N LEU A 162 -9.00 10.02 8.78
CA LEU A 162 -9.02 10.84 7.56
C LEU A 162 -10.38 11.53 7.34
N GLY A 163 -11.38 11.23 8.15
CA GLY A 163 -12.71 11.80 8.09
C GLY A 163 -12.91 12.73 9.29
N GLY A 164 -12.78 14.03 9.06
CA GLY A 164 -13.06 15.08 10.03
C GLY A 164 -12.28 16.34 9.70
N ASP A 165 -13.00 17.41 9.32
CA ASP A 165 -12.43 18.74 9.03
C ASP A 165 -12.05 19.51 10.31
N GLY A 166 -11.45 18.85 11.31
CA GLY A 166 -11.09 19.50 12.56
C GLY A 166 -10.25 18.67 13.52
N ASP A 167 -9.69 19.38 14.51
CA ASP A 167 -8.87 18.86 15.62
C ASP A 167 -9.66 17.97 16.61
N GLY A 168 -10.85 17.51 16.22
CA GLY A 168 -11.68 16.59 17.00
C GLY A 168 -11.11 15.17 17.03
N GLU A 169 -11.46 14.47 18.11
CA GLU A 169 -11.22 13.03 18.27
C GLU A 169 -11.76 12.25 17.06
N PRO A 170 -11.07 11.20 16.60
CA PRO A 170 -11.47 10.42 15.43
C PRO A 170 -12.87 9.82 15.65
N GLU A 171 -13.85 10.25 14.85
CA GLU A 171 -15.19 9.67 14.89
C GLU A 171 -15.11 8.18 14.53
N LYS A 172 -15.54 7.34 15.47
CA LYS A 172 -15.51 5.89 15.31
C LYS A 172 -16.49 5.51 14.21
N ARG A 173 -15.98 5.23 13.01
CA ARG A 173 -16.84 4.74 11.93
C ARG A 173 -17.46 3.40 12.29
N SER A 174 -18.73 3.23 11.91
CA SER A 174 -19.45 1.97 12.03
C SER A 174 -18.75 0.82 11.31
N ASP A 175 -17.91 1.15 10.32
CA ASP A 175 -17.15 0.16 9.57
C ASP A 175 -15.80 -0.23 10.21
N GLY A 176 -15.38 0.45 11.28
CA GLY A 176 -14.09 0.25 11.95
C GLY A 176 -12.88 0.71 11.13
N SER A 177 -13.08 1.34 9.96
CA SER A 177 -11.99 1.81 9.12
C SER A 177 -11.24 2.98 9.79
N ILE A 178 -9.91 2.88 9.86
CA ILE A 178 -9.07 3.93 10.45
C ILE A 178 -8.45 4.80 9.35
N CYS A 179 -7.75 4.21 8.39
CA CYS A 179 -7.11 4.95 7.30
C CYS A 179 -7.06 4.04 6.08
N CYS A 180 -7.92 4.36 5.13
CA CYS A 180 -8.20 3.60 3.94
C CYS A 180 -8.07 4.50 2.71
N ALA A 181 -7.58 3.93 1.62
CA ALA A 181 -7.56 4.56 0.30
C ALA A 181 -8.36 3.70 -0.69
N ILE A 182 -9.53 4.15 -1.10
CA ILE A 182 -10.35 3.44 -2.08
C ILE A 182 -9.73 3.68 -3.46
N THR A 183 -9.37 2.60 -4.14
CA THR A 183 -8.83 2.63 -5.50
C THR A 183 -9.74 1.82 -6.42
N ASN A 184 -9.61 2.00 -7.74
CA ASN A 184 -10.36 1.24 -8.74
C ASN A 184 -9.80 -0.17 -9.01
N PHE A 185 -8.94 -0.70 -8.13
CA PHE A 185 -8.39 -2.04 -8.26
C PHE A 185 -9.18 -3.07 -7.45
N TYR A 186 -9.52 -4.17 -8.11
CA TYR A 186 -10.06 -5.34 -7.43
C TYR A 186 -8.92 -6.08 -6.70
N VAL A 187 -9.10 -6.26 -5.40
CA VAL A 187 -8.22 -7.10 -4.57
C VAL A 187 -9.04 -8.26 -4.03
N GLU A 188 -8.51 -9.47 -4.20
CA GLU A 188 -9.06 -10.66 -3.56
C GLU A 188 -8.62 -10.69 -2.09
N HIS A 189 -9.57 -10.82 -1.17
CA HIS A 189 -9.33 -10.56 0.25
C HIS A 189 -9.12 -11.82 1.09
N LYS A 190 -9.32 -13.03 0.54
CA LYS A 190 -9.19 -14.28 1.32
C LYS A 190 -7.78 -14.47 1.86
N GLU A 191 -6.75 -14.37 1.01
CA GLU A 191 -5.36 -14.47 1.47
C GLU A 191 -5.00 -13.33 2.45
N PRO A 192 -5.28 -12.04 2.15
CA PRO A 192 -5.06 -10.95 3.08
C PRO A 192 -5.72 -11.13 4.46
N ILE A 193 -6.96 -11.61 4.51
CA ILE A 193 -7.70 -11.83 5.77
C ILE A 193 -7.05 -12.95 6.58
N ALA A 194 -6.74 -14.09 5.96
CA ALA A 194 -6.07 -15.20 6.65
C ALA A 194 -4.71 -14.76 7.24
N VAL A 195 -3.94 -13.97 6.50
CA VAL A 195 -2.66 -13.43 6.97
C VAL A 195 -2.87 -12.41 8.10
N LEU A 196 -3.93 -11.60 8.06
CA LEU A 196 -4.25 -10.66 9.14
C LEU A 196 -4.56 -11.40 10.45
N GLU A 197 -5.35 -12.48 10.36
CA GLU A 197 -5.69 -13.30 11.52
C GLU A 197 -4.46 -13.96 12.14
N GLU A 198 -3.49 -14.39 11.34
CA GLU A 198 -2.21 -14.89 11.84
C GLU A 198 -1.42 -13.80 12.59
N VAL A 199 -1.30 -12.60 11.99
CA VAL A 199 -0.53 -11.49 12.60
C VAL A 199 -1.14 -11.05 13.93
N ARG A 200 -2.48 -10.99 14.01
CA ARG A 200 -3.20 -10.61 15.23
C ARG A 200 -3.02 -11.58 16.42
N LYS A 201 -2.51 -12.79 16.18
CA LYS A 201 -2.19 -13.73 17.28
C LYS A 201 -0.92 -13.34 18.02
N THR A 202 -0.03 -12.60 17.38
CA THR A 202 1.30 -12.30 17.93
C THR A 202 1.56 -10.80 18.10
N GLU A 203 0.89 -9.96 17.32
CA GLU A 203 1.09 -8.51 17.28
C GLU A 203 -0.24 -7.78 17.56
N ASP A 204 -0.19 -6.69 18.32
CA ASP A 204 -1.32 -5.77 18.43
C ASP A 204 -1.39 -4.93 17.16
N TRP A 205 -2.32 -5.26 16.25
CA TRP A 205 -2.39 -4.67 14.91
C TRP A 205 -3.12 -3.32 14.91
N PRO A 206 -2.43 -2.17 14.79
CA PRO A 206 -3.03 -0.82 14.95
C PRO A 206 -3.65 -0.30 13.64
N LEU A 207 -3.63 -1.11 12.57
CA LEU A 207 -4.03 -0.72 11.23
C LEU A 207 -5.37 -1.40 10.89
N VAL A 208 -6.47 -1.10 11.59
CA VAL A 208 -7.75 -1.80 11.32
C VAL A 208 -8.06 -1.79 9.83
N SER A 209 -8.14 -3.01 9.31
CA SER A 209 -8.03 -3.28 7.89
C SER A 209 -9.32 -2.91 7.19
N CYS A 210 -9.16 -2.24 6.05
CA CYS A 210 -10.18 -2.08 5.03
C CYS A 210 -10.63 -3.42 4.38
N LEU A 211 -10.09 -4.54 4.87
CA LEU A 211 -10.40 -5.90 4.46
C LEU A 211 -11.73 -6.33 5.10
N ARG A 212 -12.79 -6.41 4.29
CA ARG A 212 -14.05 -7.05 4.65
C ARG A 212 -14.37 -8.10 3.59
N ASP A 213 -14.76 -9.29 4.03
CA ASP A 213 -15.53 -10.18 3.16
C ASP A 213 -16.96 -9.66 3.11
N MET A 214 -17.41 -9.23 1.93
CA MET A 214 -18.85 -9.07 1.67
C MET A 214 -19.44 -10.44 1.33
N SER A 215 -19.46 -11.34 2.32
CA SER A 215 -20.44 -12.42 2.36
C SER A 215 -21.63 -11.92 3.17
N SER A 216 -22.67 -11.54 2.41
CA SER A 216 -24.09 -11.43 2.78
C SER A 216 -24.46 -11.68 4.23
#